data_AF-A0A7Y0EHH6-F1
#
_entry.id   AF-A0A7Y0EHH6-F1
#
_cell.length_a   1.000
_cell.length_b   1.000
_cell.length_c   1.000
_cell.angle_alpha   90.00
_cell.angle_beta   90.00
_cell.angle_gamma   90.00
#
_symmetry.space_group_name_H-M   'P 1'
#
loop_
_entity.id
_entity.type
_entity.pdbx_description
1 polymer ?
#
loop_
_entity_poly.entity_id
_entity_poly.type
_entity_poly.pdbx_seq_one_letter_code
_entity_poly.pdbx_strand_id
1 'polypeptide(L)'
;MQKNKRVILFLTLICLCIFIMQVFVGCSNNYTTPKDTKMATESDIIKYVAENFDKYRSRIKDESGVEGKVVNGIINGKEEKYIEFDIDNDTKIKFVVTSTVRITKQFEPSQEFNYTREIEMVLFGMREDDDIRIKLRGNGSISCDYKANDLEHPLPSQKEKDECIDSQIKQNISTKELEKLSSKAHSIYKVFEKICNEYNEKNQK
;
A
#
# COMPACT_ATOMS: atom_id res chain seq x y z
N MET A 1 -48.47 20.91 -30.13
CA MET A 1 -47.89 19.76 -29.38
C MET A 1 -46.35 19.65 -29.40
N GLN A 2 -45.61 20.32 -30.28
CA GLN A 2 -44.12 20.21 -30.30
C GLN A 2 -43.39 20.99 -29.19
N LYS A 3 -43.94 22.12 -28.70
CA LYS A 3 -43.31 22.92 -27.63
C LYS A 3 -43.19 22.14 -26.31
N ASN A 4 -44.20 21.35 -25.95
CA ASN A 4 -44.20 20.57 -24.70
C ASN A 4 -43.15 19.45 -24.71
N LYS A 5 -42.86 18.85 -25.88
CA LYS A 5 -41.82 17.81 -25.99
C LYS A 5 -40.41 18.35 -25.73
N ARG A 6 -40.13 19.60 -26.13
CA ARG A 6 -38.83 20.23 -25.90
C ARG A 6 -38.63 20.60 -24.43
N VAL A 7 -39.69 21.04 -23.74
CA VAL A 7 -39.64 21.35 -22.31
C VAL A 7 -39.42 20.09 -21.48
N ILE A 8 -40.11 18.98 -21.82
CA ILE A 8 -39.93 17.69 -21.14
C ILE A 8 -38.52 17.16 -21.34
N LEU A 9 -37.99 17.20 -22.57
CA LEU A 9 -36.62 16.75 -22.87
C LEU A 9 -35.57 17.54 -22.06
N PHE A 10 -35.77 18.85 -21.93
CA PHE A 10 -34.86 19.73 -21.20
C PHE A 10 -34.88 19.46 -19.68
N LEU A 11 -36.08 19.24 -19.12
CA LEU A 11 -36.22 18.88 -17.70
C LEU A 11 -35.59 17.52 -17.38
N THR A 12 -35.77 16.52 -18.24
CA THR A 12 -35.11 15.21 -18.04
C THR A 12 -33.59 15.29 -18.12
N LEU A 13 -33.04 16.12 -19.00
CA LEU A 13 -31.60 16.32 -19.12
C LEU A 13 -31.02 16.97 -17.86
N ILE A 14 -31.69 17.99 -17.32
CA ILE A 14 -31.29 18.66 -16.07
C ILE A 14 -31.34 17.70 -14.88
N CYS A 15 -32.40 16.90 -14.75
CA CYS A 15 -32.50 15.90 -13.69
C CYS A 15 -31.39 14.84 -13.79
N LEU A 16 -31.02 14.41 -14.99
CA LEU A 16 -29.92 13.47 -15.21
C LEU A 16 -28.56 14.10 -14.82
N CYS A 17 -28.32 15.36 -15.19
CA CYS A 17 -27.09 16.07 -14.83
C CYS A 17 -26.95 16.29 -13.32
N ILE A 18 -28.05 16.60 -12.61
CA ILE A 18 -28.05 16.74 -11.14
C ILE A 18 -27.79 15.38 -10.48
N PHE A 19 -28.38 14.30 -10.99
CA PHE A 19 -28.15 12.96 -10.47
C PHE A 19 -26.69 12.52 -10.63
N ILE A 20 -26.09 12.75 -11.80
CA ILE A 20 -24.67 12.46 -12.06
C ILE A 20 -23.78 13.31 -11.14
N MET A 21 -24.05 14.60 -10.96
CA MET A 21 -23.31 15.45 -10.02
C MET A 21 -23.39 14.93 -8.57
N GLN A 22 -24.55 14.47 -8.11
CA GLN A 22 -24.69 13.91 -6.76
C GLN A 22 -23.96 12.58 -6.58
N VAL A 23 -23.92 11.73 -7.60
CA VAL A 23 -23.15 10.47 -7.57
C VAL A 23 -21.63 10.75 -7.54
N PHE A 24 -21.15 11.71 -8.34
CA PHE A 24 -19.72 12.05 -8.38
C PHE A 24 -19.25 12.82 -7.13
N VAL A 25 -20.05 13.76 -6.61
CA VAL A 25 -19.71 14.50 -5.38
C VAL A 25 -19.91 13.63 -4.12
N GLY A 26 -20.84 12.65 -4.16
CA GLY A 26 -21.03 11.67 -3.09
C GLY A 26 -19.86 10.70 -2.91
N CYS A 27 -19.06 10.46 -3.96
CA CYS A 27 -17.84 9.67 -3.88
C CYS A 27 -16.61 10.47 -3.41
N SER A 28 -16.62 11.80 -3.46
CA SER A 28 -15.45 12.62 -3.10
C SER A 28 -15.50 13.22 -1.68
N ASN A 29 -16.66 13.27 -1.03
CA ASN A 29 -16.85 14.12 0.18
C ASN A 29 -17.15 13.42 1.51
N ASN A 30 -16.95 12.10 1.65
CA ASN A 30 -17.04 11.44 2.96
C ASN A 30 -15.75 10.67 3.29
N TYR A 31 -14.66 11.40 3.46
CA TYR A 31 -13.47 10.90 4.15
C TYR A 31 -13.44 11.32 5.62
N THR A 32 -14.54 11.83 6.17
CA THR A 32 -14.70 11.92 7.62
C THR A 32 -14.88 10.51 8.16
N THR A 33 -13.80 9.93 8.68
CA THR A 33 -13.84 8.70 9.47
C THR A 33 -14.94 8.90 10.53
N PRO A 34 -16.06 8.15 10.49
CA PRO A 34 -17.16 8.43 11.39
C PRO A 34 -16.65 8.20 12.81
N LYS A 35 -16.82 9.21 13.67
CA LYS A 35 -16.26 9.25 15.04
C LYS A 35 -16.61 8.02 15.89
N ASP A 36 -17.62 7.26 15.49
CA ASP A 36 -18.17 6.14 16.27
C ASP A 36 -17.90 4.75 15.66
N THR A 37 -17.07 4.66 14.61
CA THR A 37 -16.79 3.37 13.96
C THR A 37 -15.52 2.72 14.51
N LYS A 38 -15.64 1.47 14.97
CA LYS A 38 -14.48 0.63 15.32
C LYS A 38 -13.61 0.44 14.08
N MET A 39 -12.32 0.75 14.19
CA MET A 39 -11.34 0.42 13.15
C MET A 39 -11.13 -1.10 13.14
N ALA A 40 -11.46 -1.74 12.02
CA ALA A 40 -11.45 -3.20 11.90
C ALA A 40 -10.61 -3.72 10.73
N THR A 41 -10.36 -2.89 9.71
CA THR A 41 -9.57 -3.27 8.54
C THR A 41 -8.16 -2.68 8.59
N GLU A 42 -7.23 -3.31 7.88
CA GLU A 42 -5.85 -2.82 7.80
C GLU A 42 -5.77 -1.43 7.16
N SER A 43 -6.59 -1.20 6.12
CA SER A 43 -6.71 0.12 5.49
C SER A 43 -7.24 1.17 6.46
N ASP A 44 -8.22 0.85 7.31
CA ASP A 44 -8.73 1.79 8.32
C ASP A 44 -7.66 2.15 9.35
N ILE A 45 -6.87 1.16 9.79
CA ILE A 45 -5.75 1.35 10.73
C ILE A 45 -4.71 2.28 10.11
N ILE A 46 -4.23 1.97 8.90
CA ILE A 46 -3.22 2.78 8.20
C ILE A 46 -3.75 4.19 7.94
N LYS A 47 -5.01 4.32 7.50
CA LYS A 47 -5.67 5.60 7.27
C LYS A 47 -5.69 6.46 8.53
N TYR A 48 -6.14 5.90 9.65
CA TYR A 48 -6.20 6.63 10.91
C TYR A 48 -4.82 7.11 11.37
N VAL A 49 -3.81 6.23 11.29
CA VAL A 49 -2.44 6.61 11.65
C VAL A 49 -1.90 7.68 10.71
N ALA A 50 -2.18 7.61 9.40
CA ALA A 50 -1.74 8.60 8.43
C ALA A 50 -2.44 9.97 8.60
N GLU A 51 -3.66 10.00 9.13
CA GLU A 51 -4.38 11.24 9.48
C GLU A 51 -3.88 11.86 10.78
N ASN A 52 -3.37 11.04 11.71
CA ASN A 52 -2.92 11.45 13.03
C ASN A 52 -1.40 11.33 13.21
N PHE A 53 -0.64 11.28 12.11
CA PHE A 53 0.77 10.87 12.16
C PHE A 53 1.61 11.78 13.06
N ASP A 54 1.44 13.10 12.95
CA ASP A 54 2.20 14.06 13.76
C ASP A 54 1.98 13.89 15.26
N LYS A 55 0.76 13.48 15.67
CA LYS A 55 0.43 13.18 17.07
C LYS A 55 1.16 11.94 17.59
N TYR A 56 1.38 10.95 16.74
CA TYR A 56 1.96 9.66 17.13
C TYR A 56 3.41 9.47 16.66
N ARG A 57 3.98 10.43 15.93
CA ARG A 57 5.30 10.33 15.29
C ARG A 57 6.40 9.90 16.25
N SER A 58 6.51 10.54 17.42
CA SER A 58 7.53 10.20 18.42
C SER A 58 7.37 8.76 18.91
N ARG A 59 6.15 8.34 19.25
CA ARG A 59 5.87 6.97 19.68
C ARG A 59 6.20 5.95 18.60
N ILE A 60 5.81 6.21 17.36
CA ILE A 60 6.11 5.34 16.23
C ILE A 60 7.62 5.18 16.10
N LYS A 61 8.38 6.28 16.18
CA LYS A 61 9.85 6.23 16.16
C LYS A 61 10.43 5.45 17.33
N ASP A 62 9.95 5.70 18.55
CA ASP A 62 10.47 5.06 19.76
C ASP A 62 10.21 3.55 19.80
N GLU A 63 9.00 3.11 19.38
CA GLU A 63 8.63 1.68 19.41
C GLU A 63 9.09 0.90 18.18
N SER A 64 9.13 1.52 17.00
CA SER A 64 9.57 0.83 15.77
C SER A 64 11.06 1.00 15.48
N GLY A 65 11.72 1.97 16.09
CA GLY A 65 13.12 2.32 15.86
C GLY A 65 13.40 2.94 14.50
N VAL A 66 12.37 3.34 13.74
CA VAL A 66 12.53 3.97 12.40
C VAL A 66 11.74 5.27 12.32
N GLU A 67 12.30 6.23 11.61
CA GLU A 67 11.64 7.51 11.36
C GLU A 67 10.75 7.41 10.12
N GLY A 68 9.54 7.95 10.23
CA GLY A 68 8.57 7.95 9.14
C GLY A 68 8.03 9.34 8.86
N LYS A 69 7.35 9.45 7.72
CA LYS A 69 6.66 10.66 7.26
C LYS A 69 5.45 10.30 6.41
N VAL A 70 4.45 11.17 6.39
CA VAL A 70 3.31 11.05 5.49
C VAL A 70 3.64 11.73 4.17
N VAL A 71 3.37 11.05 3.05
CA VAL A 71 3.65 11.54 1.70
C VAL A 71 2.42 11.33 0.82
N ASN A 72 2.15 12.32 -0.03
CA ASN A 72 1.29 12.14 -1.20
C ASN A 72 2.20 11.94 -2.41
N GLY A 73 2.06 10.82 -3.11
CA GLY A 73 2.95 10.47 -4.22
C GLY A 73 2.27 9.58 -5.23
N ILE A 74 2.97 9.27 -6.32
CA ILE A 74 2.42 8.44 -7.39
C ILE A 74 2.83 6.98 -7.18
N ILE A 75 1.85 6.08 -7.07
CA ILE A 75 2.04 4.63 -7.01
C ILE A 75 1.28 4.01 -8.17
N ASN A 76 1.98 3.25 -9.02
CA ASN A 76 1.40 2.63 -10.23
C ASN A 76 0.58 3.60 -11.11
N GLY A 77 1.03 4.86 -11.23
CA GLY A 77 0.38 5.88 -12.05
C GLY A 77 -0.85 6.54 -11.41
N LYS A 78 -1.14 6.28 -10.13
CA LYS A 78 -2.20 6.94 -9.38
C LYS A 78 -1.63 7.74 -8.22
N GLU A 79 -2.23 8.88 -7.93
CA GLU A 79 -1.92 9.66 -6.73
C GLU A 79 -2.47 8.92 -5.51
N GLU A 80 -1.58 8.61 -4.57
CA GLU A 80 -1.88 7.85 -3.36
C GLU A 80 -1.22 8.52 -2.15
N LYS A 81 -1.91 8.47 -1.01
CA LYS A 81 -1.36 8.85 0.30
C LYS A 81 -0.76 7.62 0.98
N TYR A 82 0.44 7.76 1.53
CA TYR A 82 1.13 6.68 2.23
C TYR A 82 2.02 7.18 3.37
N ILE A 83 2.30 6.29 4.32
CA ILE A 83 3.30 6.51 5.36
C ILE A 83 4.60 5.86 4.87
N GLU A 84 5.66 6.65 4.67
CA GLU A 84 6.99 6.21 4.24
C GLU A 84 7.93 6.13 5.43
N PHE A 85 8.66 5.03 5.55
CA PHE A 85 9.74 4.81 6.51
C PHE A 85 11.05 4.57 5.76
N ASP A 86 12.08 5.33 6.10
CA ASP A 86 13.44 5.12 5.62
C ASP A 86 14.10 4.10 6.56
N ILE A 87 14.35 2.87 6.08
CA ILE A 87 14.91 1.78 6.89
C ILE A 87 16.43 1.87 6.95
N ASP A 88 17.02 2.18 5.80
CA ASP A 88 18.43 2.47 5.58
C ASP A 88 18.55 3.35 4.32
N ASN A 89 19.76 3.51 3.78
CA ASN A 89 20.02 4.43 2.67
C ASN A 89 19.36 4.01 1.35
N ASP A 90 19.09 2.72 1.16
CA ASP A 90 18.62 2.16 -0.10
C ASP A 90 17.27 1.45 0.02
N THR A 91 16.72 1.32 1.23
CA THR A 91 15.50 0.57 1.52
C THR A 91 14.43 1.43 2.18
N LYS A 92 13.22 1.37 1.61
CA LYS A 92 12.04 2.08 2.09
C LYS A 92 10.86 1.15 2.29
N ILE A 93 10.05 1.41 3.32
CA ILE A 93 8.76 0.75 3.54
C ILE A 93 7.64 1.79 3.41
N LYS A 94 6.64 1.52 2.60
CA LYS A 94 5.48 2.38 2.33
C LYS A 94 4.19 1.67 2.69
N PHE A 95 3.46 2.22 3.63
CA PHE A 95 2.11 1.78 3.99
C PHE A 95 1.09 2.61 3.21
N VAL A 96 0.55 2.05 2.12
CA VAL A 96 -0.40 2.74 1.26
C VAL A 96 -1.78 2.70 1.89
N VAL A 97 -2.41 3.87 2.08
CA VAL A 97 -3.68 4.01 2.81
C VAL A 97 -4.80 3.16 2.20
N THR A 98 -4.79 2.99 0.88
CA THR A 98 -5.88 2.38 0.10
C THR A 98 -5.60 0.96 -0.37
N SER A 99 -4.36 0.45 -0.22
CA SER A 99 -3.98 -0.79 -0.88
C SER A 99 -3.16 -1.74 -0.02
N THR A 100 -1.84 -1.58 -0.03
CA THR A 100 -0.88 -2.64 0.28
C THR A 100 0.36 -2.02 0.90
N VAL A 101 1.16 -2.85 1.56
CA VAL A 101 2.48 -2.42 2.02
C VAL A 101 3.50 -2.72 0.94
N ARG A 102 4.36 -1.75 0.65
CA ARG A 102 5.43 -1.89 -0.34
C ARG A 102 6.78 -1.68 0.30
N ILE A 103 7.69 -2.60 0.04
CA ILE A 103 9.09 -2.47 0.42
C ILE A 103 9.90 -2.34 -0.86
N THR A 104 10.68 -1.26 -0.97
CA THR A 104 11.53 -1.03 -2.13
C THR A 104 12.98 -0.96 -1.67
N LYS A 105 13.83 -1.83 -2.21
CA LYS A 105 15.29 -1.79 -2.03
C LYS A 105 15.96 -1.50 -3.37
N GLN A 106 16.75 -0.44 -3.42
CA GLN A 106 17.54 -0.07 -4.60
C GLN A 106 18.91 -0.72 -4.53
N PHE A 107 19.41 -1.19 -5.66
CA PHE A 107 20.75 -1.75 -5.79
C PHE A 107 21.62 -0.81 -6.62
N GLU A 108 22.88 -0.67 -6.22
CA GLU A 108 23.85 0.05 -7.02
C GLU A 108 23.99 -0.60 -8.41
N PRO A 109 24.19 0.21 -9.47
CA PRO A 109 24.51 -0.32 -10.79
C PRO A 109 25.78 -1.19 -10.71
N SER A 110 25.71 -2.43 -11.18
CA SER A 110 26.90 -3.27 -11.28
C SER A 110 27.61 -3.03 -12.61
N GLN A 111 28.88 -3.42 -12.72
CA GLN A 111 29.61 -3.35 -14.00
C GLN A 111 28.93 -4.13 -15.14
N GLU A 112 28.09 -5.11 -14.79
CA GLU A 112 27.32 -5.93 -15.72
C GLU A 112 26.03 -5.25 -16.18
N PHE A 113 25.47 -4.34 -15.37
CA PHE A 113 24.22 -3.64 -15.64
C PHE A 113 24.39 -2.13 -15.46
N ASN A 114 24.48 -1.38 -16.56
CA ASN A 114 24.62 0.09 -16.58
C ASN A 114 23.34 0.85 -16.13
N TYR A 115 22.44 0.21 -15.37
CA TYR A 115 21.22 0.80 -14.87
C TYR A 115 20.98 0.37 -13.42
N THR A 116 20.31 1.24 -12.65
CA THR A 116 19.87 0.93 -11.29
C THR A 116 18.81 -0.17 -11.32
N ARG A 117 18.99 -1.19 -10.48
CA ARG A 117 17.99 -2.24 -10.25
C ARG A 117 17.30 -1.96 -8.93
N GLU A 118 16.03 -2.33 -8.83
CA GLU A 118 15.31 -2.29 -7.56
C GLU A 118 14.51 -3.58 -7.36
N ILE A 119 14.41 -4.02 -6.11
CA ILE A 119 13.43 -5.02 -5.70
C ILE A 119 12.26 -4.31 -5.03
N GLU A 120 11.07 -4.55 -5.56
CA GLU A 120 9.79 -4.17 -4.95
C GLU A 120 9.11 -5.42 -4.41
N MET A 121 9.00 -5.51 -3.08
CA MET A 121 8.17 -6.50 -2.40
C MET A 121 6.83 -5.87 -2.04
N VAL A 122 5.74 -6.49 -2.48
CA VAL A 122 4.36 -6.05 -2.21
C VAL A 122 3.72 -7.07 -1.27
N LEU A 123 3.38 -6.64 -0.06
CA LEU A 123 2.64 -7.42 0.92
C LEU A 123 1.14 -7.12 0.71
N PHE A 124 0.35 -8.15 0.38
CA PHE A 124 -1.08 -7.99 0.14
C PHE A 124 -1.91 -7.89 1.43
N GLY A 125 -1.32 -8.24 2.56
CA GLY A 125 -1.81 -7.94 3.90
C GLY A 125 -0.68 -8.06 4.93
N MET A 126 -1.01 -7.88 6.20
CA MET A 126 -0.06 -7.92 7.32
C MET A 126 -0.23 -9.17 8.20
N ARG A 127 -0.93 -10.20 7.70
CA ARG A 127 -1.05 -11.51 8.34
C ARG A 127 0.02 -12.46 7.82
N GLU A 128 0.36 -13.46 8.64
CA GLU A 128 1.44 -14.40 8.35
C GLU A 128 1.15 -15.35 7.17
N ASP A 129 -0.11 -15.45 6.74
CA ASP A 129 -0.58 -16.28 5.62
C ASP A 129 -0.85 -15.51 4.33
N ASP A 130 -0.68 -14.18 4.32
CA ASP A 130 -0.94 -13.37 3.14
C ASP A 130 0.10 -13.59 2.03
N ASP A 131 -0.34 -13.41 0.79
CA ASP A 131 0.55 -13.52 -0.37
C ASP A 131 1.52 -12.32 -0.42
N ILE A 132 2.73 -12.59 -0.92
CA ILE A 132 3.76 -11.60 -1.18
C ILE A 132 4.15 -11.69 -2.65
N ARG A 133 4.15 -10.54 -3.35
CA ARG A 133 4.73 -10.44 -4.69
C ARG A 133 6.09 -9.75 -4.64
N ILE A 134 7.12 -10.39 -5.15
CA ILE A 134 8.46 -9.81 -5.28
C ILE A 134 8.70 -9.50 -6.74
N LYS A 135 9.11 -8.27 -7.04
CA LYS A 135 9.43 -7.82 -8.39
C LYS A 135 10.86 -7.31 -8.43
N LEU A 136 11.63 -7.78 -9.41
CA LEU A 136 12.89 -7.15 -9.80
C LEU A 136 12.62 -6.22 -10.98
N ARG A 137 12.94 -4.94 -10.81
CA ARG A 137 12.74 -3.89 -11.82
C ARG A 137 14.09 -3.36 -12.28
N GLY A 138 14.17 -3.03 -13.57
CA GLY A 138 15.36 -2.55 -14.27
C GLY A 138 15.07 -2.39 -15.77
N ASN A 139 15.93 -2.94 -16.64
CA ASN A 139 15.69 -3.05 -18.08
C ASN A 139 14.64 -4.15 -18.40
N GLY A 140 13.42 -3.95 -17.90
CA GLY A 140 12.37 -4.96 -17.81
C GLY A 140 11.91 -5.17 -16.37
N SER A 141 10.73 -5.75 -16.19
CA SER A 141 10.21 -6.14 -14.88
C SER A 141 9.88 -7.63 -14.91
N ILE A 142 10.48 -8.36 -13.99
CA ILE A 142 10.11 -9.74 -13.68
C ILE A 142 9.48 -9.76 -12.29
N SER A 143 8.58 -10.70 -12.04
CA SER A 143 7.90 -10.85 -10.77
C SER A 143 7.68 -12.31 -10.43
N CYS A 144 7.71 -12.63 -9.14
CA CYS A 144 7.37 -13.93 -8.61
C CYS A 144 6.53 -13.77 -7.34
N ASP A 145 5.55 -14.66 -7.16
CA ASP A 145 4.67 -14.71 -6.00
C ASP A 145 5.15 -15.74 -4.98
N TYR A 146 4.97 -15.46 -3.69
CA TYR A 146 5.35 -16.28 -2.55
C TYR A 146 4.26 -16.20 -1.47
N LYS A 147 4.25 -17.15 -0.53
CA LYS A 147 3.52 -16.96 0.72
C LYS A 147 4.37 -16.19 1.72
N ALA A 148 3.76 -15.38 2.58
CA ALA A 148 4.51 -14.60 3.56
C ALA A 148 5.38 -15.44 4.51
N ASN A 149 4.93 -16.63 4.85
CA ASN A 149 5.64 -17.59 5.71
C ASN A 149 6.51 -18.60 4.96
N ASP A 150 6.54 -18.55 3.62
CA ASP A 150 7.33 -19.47 2.79
C ASP A 150 7.92 -18.73 1.58
N LEU A 151 9.01 -18.01 1.86
CA LEU A 151 9.80 -17.28 0.85
C LEU A 151 10.86 -18.16 0.18
N GLU A 152 11.00 -19.41 0.59
CA GLU A 152 11.89 -20.38 -0.07
C GLU A 152 11.24 -20.99 -1.30
N HIS A 153 9.91 -21.23 -1.23
CA HIS A 153 9.14 -21.89 -2.27
C HIS A 153 8.19 -20.90 -2.97
N PRO A 154 8.53 -20.44 -4.20
CA PRO A 154 7.63 -19.58 -4.95
C PRO A 154 6.31 -20.29 -5.27
N LEU A 155 5.21 -19.54 -5.27
CA LEU A 155 3.90 -19.96 -5.77
C LEU A 155 4.00 -20.06 -7.29
N PRO A 156 3.99 -21.27 -7.86
CA PRO A 156 4.38 -21.42 -9.25
C PRO A 156 3.26 -21.05 -10.22
N SER A 157 3.46 -20.04 -11.07
CA SER A 157 2.80 -19.98 -12.36
C SER A 157 3.62 -20.72 -13.44
N GLN A 158 2.95 -21.20 -14.50
CA GLN A 158 3.63 -21.87 -15.62
C GLN A 158 4.71 -20.98 -16.25
N LYS A 159 4.43 -19.68 -16.40
CA LYS A 159 5.35 -18.70 -16.97
C LYS A 159 6.61 -18.51 -16.11
N GLU A 160 6.46 -18.39 -14.80
CA GLU A 160 7.60 -18.14 -13.89
C GLU A 160 8.55 -19.33 -13.80
N LYS A 161 8.03 -20.56 -13.95
CA LYS A 161 8.84 -21.79 -14.06
C LYS A 161 9.69 -21.79 -15.34
N ASP A 162 9.07 -21.45 -16.47
CA ASP A 162 9.72 -21.50 -17.78
C ASP A 162 10.78 -20.39 -17.95
N GLU A 163 10.62 -19.26 -17.25
CA GLU A 163 11.51 -18.09 -17.34
C GLU A 163 12.58 -18.02 -16.21
N CYS A 164 12.65 -19.01 -15.31
CA CYS A 164 13.61 -19.04 -14.19
C CYS A 164 13.62 -17.76 -13.33
N ILE A 165 12.46 -17.10 -13.17
CA ILE A 165 12.35 -15.77 -12.56
C ILE A 165 12.82 -15.75 -11.09
N ASP A 166 12.49 -16.79 -10.33
CA ASP A 166 12.91 -16.94 -8.92
C ASP A 166 14.44 -16.91 -8.77
N SER A 167 15.18 -17.54 -9.69
CA SER A 167 16.65 -17.55 -9.67
C SER A 167 17.21 -16.14 -9.87
N GLN A 168 16.63 -15.35 -10.79
CA GLN A 168 17.07 -13.98 -11.04
C GLN A 168 16.80 -13.06 -9.84
N ILE A 169 15.68 -13.25 -9.14
CA ILE A 169 15.38 -12.51 -7.90
C ILE A 169 16.37 -12.90 -6.80
N LYS A 170 16.59 -14.20 -6.57
CA LYS A 170 17.49 -14.73 -5.51
C LYS A 170 18.96 -14.37 -5.72
N GLN A 171 19.38 -14.02 -6.95
CA GLN A 171 20.72 -13.48 -7.21
C GLN A 171 20.93 -12.05 -6.68
N ASN A 172 19.85 -11.29 -6.48
CA ASN A 172 19.91 -9.89 -6.05
C ASN A 172 19.58 -9.72 -4.56
N ILE A 173 18.76 -10.59 -3.98
CA ILE A 173 18.41 -10.53 -2.56
C ILE A 173 18.27 -11.93 -1.98
N SER A 174 18.78 -12.11 -0.76
CA SER A 174 18.65 -13.39 -0.05
C SER A 174 17.26 -13.55 0.58
N THR A 175 16.77 -14.78 0.68
CA THR A 175 15.52 -15.10 1.40
C THR A 175 15.53 -14.54 2.83
N LYS A 176 16.66 -14.71 3.55
CA LYS A 176 16.84 -14.17 4.90
C LYS A 176 16.70 -12.65 4.99
N GLU A 177 17.08 -11.93 3.94
CA GLU A 177 16.93 -10.48 3.89
C GLU A 177 15.47 -10.09 3.62
N LEU A 178 14.79 -10.79 2.70
CA LEU A 178 13.36 -10.61 2.47
C LEU A 178 12.54 -10.86 3.75
N GLU A 179 12.86 -11.91 4.50
CA GLU A 179 12.24 -12.23 5.80
C GLU A 179 12.45 -11.10 6.82
N LYS A 180 13.66 -10.54 6.88
CA LYS A 180 13.97 -9.40 7.77
C LYS A 180 13.15 -8.17 7.41
N LEU A 181 13.04 -7.86 6.12
CA LEU A 181 12.26 -6.72 5.63
C LEU A 181 10.76 -6.90 5.90
N SER A 182 10.23 -8.08 5.63
CA SER A 182 8.84 -8.44 5.97
C SER A 182 8.61 -8.33 7.48
N SER A 183 9.49 -8.90 8.30
CA SER A 183 9.43 -8.80 9.76
C SER A 183 9.48 -7.35 10.25
N LYS A 184 10.28 -6.50 9.59
CA LYS A 184 10.36 -5.07 9.91
C LYS A 184 9.05 -4.35 9.62
N ALA A 185 8.43 -4.60 8.46
CA ALA A 185 7.11 -4.06 8.14
C ALA A 185 6.05 -4.47 9.18
N HIS A 186 6.02 -5.76 9.57
CA HIS A 186 5.12 -6.25 10.61
C HIS A 186 5.36 -5.56 11.96
N SER A 187 6.63 -5.33 12.33
CA SER A 187 6.96 -4.64 13.60
C SER A 187 6.41 -3.21 13.64
N ILE A 188 6.48 -2.48 12.52
CA ILE A 188 5.94 -1.11 12.41
C ILE A 188 4.41 -1.17 12.50
N TYR A 189 3.80 -2.10 11.76
CA TYR A 189 2.34 -2.25 11.73
C TYR A 189 1.75 -2.62 13.10
N LYS A 190 2.43 -3.44 13.90
CA LYS A 190 2.03 -3.72 15.29
C LYS A 190 1.92 -2.44 16.14
N VAL A 191 2.74 -1.43 15.88
CA VAL A 191 2.60 -0.13 16.56
C VAL A 191 1.33 0.59 16.11
N PHE A 192 0.97 0.51 14.83
CA PHE A 192 -0.27 1.07 14.31
C PHE A 192 -1.49 0.40 14.94
N GLU A 193 -1.47 -0.93 15.07
CA GLU A 193 -2.53 -1.68 15.74
C GLU A 193 -2.70 -1.26 17.19
N LYS A 194 -1.62 -1.10 17.96
CA LYS A 194 -1.69 -0.60 19.35
C LYS A 194 -2.35 0.78 19.42
N ILE A 195 -1.94 1.70 18.55
CA ILE A 195 -2.50 3.06 18.48
C ILE A 195 -4.01 3.02 18.20
N CYS A 196 -4.44 2.18 17.25
CA CYS A 196 -5.85 2.03 16.88
C CYS A 196 -6.67 1.31 17.95
N ASN A 197 -6.11 0.29 18.62
CA ASN A 197 -6.79 -0.42 19.71
C ASN A 197 -7.07 0.51 20.90
N GLU A 198 -6.11 1.36 21.27
CA GLU A 198 -6.32 2.38 22.31
C GLU A 198 -7.40 3.40 21.92
N TYR A 199 -7.53 3.74 20.64
CA TYR A 199 -8.62 4.58 20.15
C TYR A 199 -9.97 3.84 20.27
N ASN A 200 -10.04 2.60 19.80
CA ASN A 200 -11.24 1.78 19.85
C ASN A 200 -11.74 1.59 21.28
N GLU A 201 -10.85 1.32 22.24
CA GLU A 201 -11.19 1.16 23.66
C GLU A 201 -11.73 2.44 24.30
N LYS A 202 -11.23 3.61 23.89
CA LYS A 202 -11.67 4.91 24.42
C LYS A 202 -13.06 5.32 23.92
N ASN A 203 -13.47 4.86 22.75
CA ASN A 203 -14.77 5.20 22.14
C ASN A 203 -15.86 4.12 22.36
N GLN A 204 -15.56 3.07 23.12
CA GLN A 204 -16.53 2.04 23.53
C GLN A 204 -17.05 2.23 24.97
N LYS A 205 -16.63 3.30 25.67
CA LYS A 205 -17.11 3.69 27.00
C LYS A 205 -18.04 4.88 26.90
#